data_AF-A0AAN7UKW2-F1
#
_entry.id   AF-A0AAN7UKW2-F1
#
_cell.length_a   1.000
_cell.length_b   1.000
_cell.length_c   1.000
_cell.angle_alpha   90.00
_cell.angle_beta   90.00
_cell.angle_gamma   90.00
#
_symmetry.space_group_name_H-M   'P 1'
#
loop_
_entity.id
_entity.type
_entity.pdbx_description
1 polymer ?
#
loop_
_entity_poly.entity_id
_entity_poly.type
_entity_poly.pdbx_seq_one_letter_code
_entity_poly.pdbx_strand_id
1 'polypeptide(L)'
;MPPTDTTPLLPQSEREPTPAPQGDSHPITLRACHSPWQVINQRFLFYIRVLLSSYLTSVAGVTLKYKLENEDDHGAGRIPFEFSTISFLLLWIYHLLTSTWTGAHTFGRSNPDRDGEPQDSSAQARIAKFFTPPHQPSTLQRTSFSIFYTVTHVFSFLHTLLYWAVFVPSGHGGFKPPKFPHHHHSPGNSTAVFYDPNKGLFEEDDIKAFSIINVSTITAIIAILEIIGLNSIRRQSPVIGHVAGTLAASGLYLAWAGVGKLATGHWGLFFLDPELMGNSPEAAVAAAAGFVIAALFIFVWMYGLIAMRQSITAAN
;
A
#
# COMPACT_ATOMS: atom_id res chain seq x y z
N MET A 1 -67.99 -48.59 -3.41
CA MET A 1 -66.76 -48.00 -2.82
C MET A 1 -65.58 -48.55 -3.59
N PRO A 2 -64.79 -47.66 -4.22
CA PRO A 2 -63.48 -47.32 -3.66
C PRO A 2 -63.26 -45.80 -3.55
N PRO A 3 -62.20 -45.38 -2.83
CA PRO A 3 -62.08 -44.04 -2.24
C PRO A 3 -61.23 -43.06 -3.08
N THR A 4 -61.44 -41.79 -2.76
CA THR A 4 -60.71 -40.60 -3.19
C THR A 4 -59.29 -40.57 -2.61
N ASP A 5 -58.28 -40.42 -3.45
CA ASP A 5 -56.92 -40.02 -3.02
C ASP A 5 -56.52 -38.74 -3.77
N THR A 6 -56.77 -37.60 -3.12
CA THR A 6 -56.16 -36.32 -3.45
C THR A 6 -54.73 -36.32 -2.92
N THR A 7 -53.76 -36.40 -3.81
CA THR A 7 -52.34 -36.26 -3.49
C THR A 7 -52.06 -34.84 -2.98
N PRO A 8 -51.46 -34.66 -1.79
CA PRO A 8 -51.12 -33.34 -1.29
C PRO A 8 -49.91 -32.78 -2.04
N LEU A 9 -50.00 -31.53 -2.48
CA LEU A 9 -48.88 -30.77 -3.02
C LEU A 9 -47.83 -30.57 -1.92
N LEU A 10 -46.63 -31.11 -2.11
CA LEU A 10 -45.47 -30.78 -1.29
C LEU A 10 -45.17 -29.27 -1.43
N PRO A 11 -44.96 -28.54 -0.33
CA PRO A 11 -44.43 -27.19 -0.38
C PRO A 11 -43.06 -27.23 -1.06
N GLN A 12 -42.82 -26.34 -2.03
CA GLN A 12 -41.48 -26.09 -2.54
C GLN A 12 -40.58 -25.75 -1.36
N SER A 13 -39.70 -26.70 -1.02
CA SER A 13 -38.59 -26.48 -0.11
C SER A 13 -37.94 -25.18 -0.49
N GLU A 14 -37.85 -24.31 0.51
CA GLU A 14 -37.13 -23.06 0.47
C GLU A 14 -35.83 -23.24 -0.32
N ARG A 15 -35.61 -22.31 -1.25
CA ARG A 15 -34.36 -22.08 -1.96
C ARG A 15 -33.23 -22.19 -0.95
N GLU A 16 -32.60 -23.36 -0.89
CA GLU A 16 -31.42 -23.62 -0.09
C GLU A 16 -30.43 -22.51 -0.46
N PRO A 17 -30.03 -21.63 0.48
CA PRO A 17 -29.01 -20.65 0.20
C PRO A 17 -27.79 -21.47 -0.16
N THR A 18 -27.37 -21.40 -1.44
CA THR A 18 -26.08 -21.91 -1.91
C THR A 18 -25.09 -21.71 -0.76
N PRO A 19 -24.46 -22.77 -0.21
CA PRO A 19 -23.60 -22.61 0.95
C PRO A 19 -22.58 -21.55 0.59
N ALA A 20 -22.56 -20.46 1.36
CA ALA A 20 -21.57 -19.41 1.20
C ALA A 20 -20.22 -20.13 1.14
N PRO A 21 -19.32 -19.78 0.20
CA PRO A 21 -18.03 -20.43 0.10
C PRO A 21 -17.43 -20.48 1.50
N GLN A 22 -17.07 -21.67 2.01
CA GLN A 22 -16.49 -21.86 3.36
C GLN A 22 -15.30 -20.90 3.66
N GLY A 23 -14.80 -20.24 2.63
CA GLY A 23 -13.81 -19.17 2.66
C GLY A 23 -14.21 -17.79 3.16
N ASP A 24 -15.49 -17.47 3.36
CA ASP A 24 -15.94 -16.11 3.77
C ASP A 24 -16.28 -15.99 5.27
N SER A 25 -15.99 -17.01 6.08
CA SER A 25 -16.36 -17.04 7.50
C SER A 25 -15.62 -16.02 8.38
N HIS A 26 -14.44 -15.54 7.97
CA HIS A 26 -13.63 -14.61 8.76
C HIS A 26 -13.59 -13.19 8.18
N PRO A 27 -13.85 -12.15 9.00
CA PRO A 27 -13.82 -10.77 8.55
C PRO A 27 -12.41 -10.37 8.08
N ILE A 28 -12.35 -9.45 7.11
CA ILE A 28 -11.08 -9.02 6.51
C ILE A 28 -10.10 -8.43 7.53
N THR A 29 -10.61 -7.75 8.56
CA THR A 29 -9.81 -7.19 9.67
C THR A 29 -9.12 -8.28 10.47
N LEU A 30 -9.81 -9.39 10.73
CA LEU A 30 -9.23 -10.56 11.37
C LEU A 30 -8.18 -11.21 10.46
N ARG A 31 -8.47 -11.34 9.16
CA ARG A 31 -7.49 -11.86 8.18
C ARG A 31 -6.23 -11.00 8.08
N ALA A 32 -6.36 -9.68 8.24
CA ALA A 32 -5.22 -8.77 8.32
C ALA A 32 -4.32 -9.06 9.54
N CYS A 33 -4.88 -9.65 10.61
CA CYS A 33 -4.17 -9.92 11.86
C CYS A 33 -3.63 -11.35 11.98
N HIS A 34 -3.81 -12.18 10.94
CA HIS A 34 -3.39 -13.58 10.94
C HIS A 34 -2.53 -13.89 9.74
N SER A 35 -1.41 -14.55 9.99
CA SER A 35 -0.56 -15.12 8.95
C SER A 35 -1.25 -16.32 8.31
N PRO A 36 -1.06 -16.56 7.00
CA PRO A 36 -1.56 -17.77 6.35
C PRO A 36 -0.61 -18.96 6.55
N TRP A 37 0.53 -18.78 7.22
CA TRP A 37 1.52 -19.82 7.45
C TRP A 37 1.40 -20.40 8.86
N GLN A 38 1.31 -21.72 8.97
CA GLN A 38 1.22 -22.42 10.26
C GLN A 38 2.45 -22.20 11.16
N VAL A 39 3.62 -21.91 10.56
CA VAL A 39 4.88 -21.65 11.27
C VAL A 39 4.85 -20.31 12.03
N ILE A 40 4.01 -19.36 11.60
CA ILE A 40 3.92 -18.04 12.22
C ILE A 40 2.75 -18.04 13.20
N ASN A 41 3.05 -18.24 14.49
CA ASN A 41 2.04 -18.13 15.54
C ASN A 41 1.66 -16.66 15.82
N GLN A 42 0.55 -16.46 16.52
CA GLN A 42 -0.02 -15.13 16.75
C GLN A 42 0.90 -14.18 17.53
N ARG A 43 1.62 -14.68 18.55
CA ARG A 43 2.55 -13.86 19.35
C ARG A 43 3.76 -13.43 18.54
N PHE A 44 4.31 -14.33 17.73
CA PHE A 44 5.41 -14.03 16.83
C PHE A 44 5.01 -13.00 15.77
N LEU A 45 3.82 -13.14 15.18
CA LEU A 45 3.27 -12.16 14.26
C LEU A 45 3.12 -10.78 14.90
N PHE A 46 2.65 -10.70 16.14
CA PHE A 46 2.57 -9.44 16.88
C PHE A 46 3.94 -8.76 17.00
N TYR A 47 4.98 -9.49 17.40
CA TYR A 47 6.34 -8.91 17.50
C TYR A 47 6.86 -8.39 16.16
N ILE A 48 6.65 -9.13 15.06
CA ILE A 48 7.03 -8.65 13.72
C ILE A 48 6.28 -7.38 13.37
N ARG A 49 4.97 -7.32 13.62
CA ARG A 49 4.16 -6.14 13.30
C ARG A 49 4.60 -4.91 14.11
N VAL A 50 4.83 -5.07 15.41
CA VAL A 50 5.36 -3.99 16.26
C VAL A 50 6.73 -3.52 15.77
N LEU A 51 7.62 -4.44 15.39
CA LEU A 51 8.94 -4.11 14.84
C LEU A 51 8.83 -3.32 13.52
N LEU A 52 7.95 -3.73 12.61
CA LEU A 52 7.74 -3.01 11.34
C LEU A 52 7.12 -1.63 11.57
N SER A 53 6.14 -1.52 12.47
CA SER A 53 5.51 -0.24 12.83
C SER A 53 6.50 0.72 13.49
N SER A 54 7.35 0.24 14.42
CA SER A 54 8.36 1.07 15.05
C SER A 54 9.42 1.50 14.04
N TYR A 55 9.88 0.58 13.19
CA TYR A 55 10.80 0.86 12.10
C TYR A 55 10.28 1.94 11.15
N LEU A 56 9.05 1.79 10.64
CA LEU A 56 8.44 2.79 9.76
C LEU A 56 8.27 4.13 10.50
N THR A 57 7.96 4.14 11.79
CA THR A 57 7.88 5.38 12.58
C THR A 57 9.24 6.07 12.69
N SER A 58 10.33 5.31 12.89
CA SER A 58 11.68 5.85 12.89
C SER A 58 12.08 6.39 11.52
N VAL A 59 11.78 5.67 10.43
CA VAL A 59 12.01 6.13 9.06
C VAL A 59 11.24 7.42 8.77
N ALA A 60 9.99 7.52 9.24
CA ALA A 60 9.18 8.72 9.11
C ALA A 60 9.86 9.92 9.78
N GLY A 61 10.33 9.75 11.02
CA GLY A 61 11.01 10.80 11.78
C GLY A 61 12.32 11.26 11.12
N VAL A 62 13.17 10.31 10.71
CA VAL A 62 14.45 10.62 10.05
C VAL A 62 14.23 11.29 8.69
N THR A 63 13.32 10.75 7.88
CA THR A 63 13.01 11.30 6.55
C THR A 63 12.39 12.70 6.67
N LEU A 64 11.48 12.91 7.63
CA LEU A 64 10.86 14.21 7.84
C LEU A 64 11.91 15.23 8.29
N LYS A 65 12.78 14.87 9.24
CA LYS A 65 13.89 15.71 9.66
C LYS A 65 14.77 16.09 8.48
N TYR A 66 15.19 15.09 7.69
CA TYR A 66 15.97 15.30 6.47
C TYR A 66 15.28 16.29 5.51
N LYS A 67 14.00 16.10 5.19
CA LYS A 67 13.26 16.98 4.27
C LYS A 67 13.00 18.39 4.82
N LEU A 68 13.02 18.57 6.14
CA LEU A 68 12.85 19.88 6.77
C LEU A 68 14.17 20.65 6.91
N GLU A 69 15.28 19.93 7.10
CA GLU A 69 16.62 20.52 7.26
C GLU A 69 17.34 20.72 5.92
N ASN A 70 16.99 19.95 4.89
CA ASN A 70 17.53 20.17 3.55
C ASN A 70 16.91 21.46 2.99
N GLU A 71 17.75 22.47 2.77
CA GLU A 71 17.37 23.71 2.08
C GLU A 71 17.12 23.42 0.61
N ASP A 72 15.98 22.82 0.31
CA ASP A 72 15.49 22.72 -1.06
C ASP A 72 14.90 24.08 -1.46
N ASP A 73 15.19 24.55 -2.68
CA ASP A 73 14.68 25.83 -3.24
C ASP A 73 13.13 25.96 -3.22
N HIS A 74 12.43 24.86 -2.92
CA HIS A 74 10.98 24.69 -3.08
C HIS A 74 10.22 24.68 -1.74
N GLY A 75 10.93 24.79 -0.60
CA GLY A 75 10.35 24.92 0.74
C GLY A 75 9.66 23.66 1.31
N ALA A 76 9.60 23.56 2.63
CA ALA A 76 9.01 22.41 3.34
C ALA A 76 7.50 22.19 3.10
N GLY A 77 6.78 23.22 2.63
CA GLY A 77 5.34 23.16 2.37
C GLY A 77 4.91 22.16 1.29
N ARG A 78 5.85 21.69 0.44
CA ARG A 78 5.57 20.73 -0.65
C ARG A 78 5.48 19.27 -0.18
N ILE A 79 6.14 18.93 0.93
CA ILE A 79 6.27 17.57 1.44
C ILE A 79 4.93 16.80 1.48
N PRO A 80 3.80 17.36 1.96
CA PRO A 80 2.52 16.64 2.02
C PRO A 80 1.88 16.35 0.65
N PHE A 81 2.35 16.98 -0.44
CA PHE A 81 1.80 16.80 -1.79
C PHE A 81 2.59 15.77 -2.64
N GLU A 82 3.75 15.35 -2.15
CA GLU A 82 4.60 14.37 -2.84
C GLU A 82 4.00 12.97 -2.79
N PHE A 83 4.11 12.25 -3.91
CA PHE A 83 3.59 10.89 -4.01
C PHE A 83 4.26 9.94 -3.00
N SER A 84 5.58 10.11 -2.80
CA SER A 84 6.35 9.35 -1.81
C SER A 84 5.76 9.48 -0.41
N THR A 85 5.34 10.70 -0.03
CA THR A 85 4.79 10.99 1.30
C THR A 85 3.44 10.31 1.46
N ILE A 86 2.54 10.46 0.48
CA ILE A 86 1.22 9.82 0.52
C ILE A 86 1.35 8.29 0.55
N SER A 87 2.16 7.72 -0.33
CA SER A 87 2.39 6.28 -0.38
C SER A 87 2.96 5.75 0.95
N PHE A 88 3.95 6.43 1.50
CA PHE A 88 4.56 6.06 2.77
C PHE A 88 3.55 6.15 3.92
N LEU A 89 2.79 7.24 4.01
CA LEU A 89 1.79 7.44 5.07
C LEU A 89 0.70 6.36 5.03
N LEU A 90 0.21 6.00 3.84
CA LEU A 90 -0.78 4.92 3.69
C LEU A 90 -0.23 3.58 4.22
N LEU A 91 1.01 3.25 3.88
CA LEU A 91 1.67 2.03 4.35
C LEU A 91 1.91 2.06 5.86
N TRP A 92 2.39 3.19 6.39
CA TRP A 92 2.61 3.38 7.81
C TRP A 92 1.32 3.26 8.62
N ILE A 93 0.24 3.91 8.20
CA ILE A 93 -1.09 3.80 8.82
C ILE A 93 -1.58 2.35 8.79
N TYR A 94 -1.42 1.65 7.67
CA TYR A 94 -1.80 0.25 7.57
C TYR A 94 -1.05 -0.63 8.60
N HIS A 95 0.26 -0.45 8.73
CA HIS A 95 1.04 -1.21 9.72
C HIS A 95 0.68 -0.84 11.15
N LEU A 96 0.43 0.44 11.46
CA LEU A 96 -0.06 0.84 12.79
C LEU A 96 -1.40 0.15 13.13
N LEU A 97 -2.37 0.21 12.22
CA LEU A 97 -3.68 -0.42 12.40
C LEU A 97 -3.55 -1.92 12.65
N THR A 98 -2.84 -2.62 11.77
CA THR A 98 -2.68 -4.08 11.89
C THR A 98 -1.87 -4.49 13.11
N SER A 99 -0.87 -3.71 13.54
CA SER A 99 -0.17 -3.91 14.81
C SER A 99 -1.11 -3.79 16.00
N THR A 100 -1.92 -2.74 16.07
CA THR A 100 -2.86 -2.55 17.16
C THR A 100 -3.92 -3.64 17.19
N TRP A 101 -4.50 -4.00 16.05
CA TRP A 101 -5.49 -5.07 15.95
C TRP A 101 -4.91 -6.45 16.30
N THR A 102 -3.68 -6.74 15.85
CA THR A 102 -2.99 -7.99 16.20
C THR A 102 -2.69 -8.05 17.70
N GLY A 103 -2.29 -6.94 18.31
CA GLY A 103 -2.10 -6.83 19.75
C GLY A 103 -3.40 -7.04 20.52
N ALA A 104 -4.49 -6.38 20.10
CA ALA A 104 -5.81 -6.56 20.67
C ALA A 104 -6.28 -8.03 20.59
N HIS A 105 -6.02 -8.72 19.47
CA HIS A 105 -6.34 -10.14 19.34
C HIS A 105 -5.45 -11.06 20.18
N THR A 106 -4.18 -10.69 20.39
CA THR A 106 -3.20 -11.51 21.13
C THR A 106 -3.40 -11.40 22.64
N PHE A 107 -3.70 -10.19 23.14
CA PHE A 107 -3.73 -9.89 24.58
C PHE A 107 -5.13 -9.49 25.09
N GLY A 108 -6.05 -9.07 24.22
CA GLY A 108 -7.38 -8.59 24.59
C GLY A 108 -8.41 -9.68 24.91
N ARG A 109 -8.00 -10.96 25.00
CA ARG A 109 -8.88 -12.06 25.41
C ARG A 109 -9.09 -12.19 26.94
N SER A 110 -8.62 -11.21 27.72
CA SER A 110 -8.64 -11.22 29.19
C SER A 110 -9.39 -10.03 29.79
N ASN A 111 -10.69 -9.90 29.53
CA ASN A 111 -11.62 -9.24 30.46
C ASN A 111 -13.08 -9.63 30.14
N PRO A 112 -13.61 -10.67 30.78
CA PRO A 112 -15.05 -10.97 30.73
C PRO A 112 -15.90 -9.94 31.48
N ASP A 113 -15.32 -9.14 32.39
CA ASP A 113 -16.08 -8.23 33.25
C ASP A 113 -15.51 -6.81 33.18
N ARG A 114 -16.10 -5.97 32.35
CA ARG A 114 -16.04 -4.51 32.51
C ARG A 114 -17.44 -3.92 32.40
N ASP A 115 -18.34 -4.47 33.21
CA ASP A 115 -19.51 -3.76 33.71
C ASP A 115 -19.02 -2.74 34.74
N GLY A 116 -18.61 -1.57 34.25
CA GLY A 116 -18.12 -0.47 35.07
C GLY A 116 -17.92 0.75 34.20
N GLU A 117 -18.81 1.73 34.38
CA GLU A 117 -18.96 2.99 33.63
C GLU A 117 -17.69 3.53 32.94
N PRO A 118 -17.76 3.87 31.63
CA PRO A 118 -16.68 4.62 31.00
C PRO A 118 -16.91 6.11 31.22
N GLN A 119 -16.42 6.63 32.35
CA GLN A 119 -16.10 8.05 32.47
C GLN A 119 -14.69 8.28 31.90
N ASP A 120 -14.54 8.17 30.58
CA ASP A 120 -13.29 8.49 29.88
C ASP A 120 -13.55 9.40 28.67
N SER A 121 -12.66 10.39 28.50
CA SER A 121 -12.78 11.51 27.58
C SER A 121 -13.21 11.11 26.15
N SER A 122 -14.14 11.84 25.54
CA SER A 122 -14.72 11.49 24.23
C SER A 122 -13.68 11.34 23.11
N ALA A 123 -12.52 11.99 23.24
CA ALA A 123 -11.40 11.87 22.31
C ALA A 123 -10.65 10.53 22.47
N GLN A 124 -10.34 10.11 23.69
CA GLN A 124 -9.69 8.82 23.95
C GLN A 124 -10.61 7.66 23.57
N ALA A 125 -11.92 7.77 23.85
CA ALA A 125 -12.90 6.78 23.42
C ALA A 125 -13.00 6.69 21.89
N ARG A 126 -12.92 7.81 21.17
CA ARG A 126 -12.90 7.84 19.69
C ARG A 126 -11.62 7.22 19.12
N ILE A 127 -10.46 7.54 19.69
CA ILE A 127 -9.17 6.97 19.30
C ILE A 127 -9.17 5.47 19.56
N ALA A 128 -9.55 5.02 20.76
CA ALA A 128 -9.67 3.61 21.09
C ALA A 128 -10.65 2.88 20.16
N LYS A 129 -11.78 3.50 19.82
CA LYS A 129 -12.75 2.93 18.86
C LYS A 129 -12.19 2.84 17.43
N PHE A 130 -11.39 3.80 16.99
CA PHE A 130 -10.74 3.77 15.68
C PHE A 130 -9.70 2.64 15.59
N PHE A 131 -8.95 2.42 16.67
CA PHE A 131 -7.92 1.38 16.75
C PHE A 131 -8.43 0.01 17.18
N THR A 132 -9.71 -0.14 17.54
CA THR A 132 -10.29 -1.45 17.88
C THR A 132 -10.86 -2.11 16.63
N PRO A 133 -10.49 -3.37 16.32
CA PRO A 133 -11.08 -4.07 15.19
C PRO A 133 -12.59 -4.25 15.42
N PRO A 134 -13.46 -3.90 14.44
CA PRO A 134 -14.89 -4.13 14.57
C PRO A 134 -15.15 -5.64 14.68
N HIS A 135 -15.87 -6.06 15.72
CA HIS A 135 -16.23 -7.48 15.93
C HIS A 135 -17.14 -8.01 14.81
N GLN A 136 -17.96 -7.15 14.22
CA GLN A 136 -18.79 -7.41 13.04
C GLN A 136 -18.75 -6.18 12.10
N PRO A 137 -17.78 -6.10 11.17
CA PRO A 137 -17.71 -4.96 10.26
C PRO A 137 -18.92 -4.94 9.32
N SER A 138 -19.47 -3.75 9.08
CA SER A 138 -20.49 -3.57 8.04
C SER A 138 -19.90 -3.85 6.64
N THR A 139 -20.76 -4.13 5.64
CA THR A 139 -20.30 -4.34 4.25
C THR A 139 -19.49 -3.17 3.72
N LEU A 140 -19.85 -1.94 4.08
CA LEU A 140 -19.11 -0.73 3.72
C LEU A 140 -17.73 -0.72 4.37
N GLN A 141 -17.62 -0.96 5.68
CA GLN A 141 -16.34 -1.00 6.39
C GLN A 141 -15.41 -2.07 5.82
N ARG A 142 -15.95 -3.26 5.54
CA ARG A 142 -15.21 -4.37 4.92
C ARG A 142 -14.67 -3.97 3.55
N THR A 143 -15.51 -3.36 2.72
CA THR A 143 -15.15 -2.95 1.36
C THR A 143 -14.14 -1.82 1.38
N SER A 144 -14.36 -0.79 2.21
CA SER A 144 -13.43 0.34 2.36
C SER A 144 -12.06 -0.11 2.85
N PHE A 145 -11.98 -1.01 3.84
CA PHE A 145 -10.70 -1.55 4.29
C PHE A 145 -10.01 -2.38 3.20
N SER A 146 -10.76 -3.17 2.43
CA SER A 146 -10.21 -3.94 1.31
C SER A 146 -9.64 -3.05 0.20
N ILE A 147 -10.33 -1.96 -0.12
CA ILE A 147 -9.85 -0.94 -1.06
C ILE A 147 -8.64 -0.22 -0.49
N PHE A 148 -8.67 0.18 0.79
CA PHE A 148 -7.54 0.80 1.48
C PHE A 148 -6.29 -0.10 1.43
N TYR A 149 -6.40 -1.37 1.83
CA TYR A 149 -5.33 -2.36 1.73
C TYR A 149 -4.76 -2.41 0.30
N THR A 150 -5.64 -2.46 -0.69
CA THR A 150 -5.26 -2.54 -2.10
C THR A 150 -4.52 -1.29 -2.57
N VAL A 151 -5.05 -0.10 -2.31
CA VAL A 151 -4.44 1.17 -2.70
C VAL A 151 -3.09 1.35 -2.01
N THR A 152 -2.99 1.07 -0.71
CA THR A 152 -1.76 1.18 0.06
C THR A 152 -0.61 0.35 -0.53
N HIS A 153 -0.88 -0.90 -0.91
CA HIS A 153 0.14 -1.77 -1.48
C HIS A 153 0.46 -1.39 -2.92
N VAL A 154 -0.56 -1.10 -3.74
CA VAL A 154 -0.37 -0.63 -5.12
C VAL A 154 0.46 0.65 -5.14
N PHE A 155 0.19 1.61 -4.26
CA PHE A 155 0.95 2.87 -4.21
C PHE A 155 2.38 2.64 -3.76
N SER A 156 2.62 1.75 -2.78
CA SER A 156 3.98 1.38 -2.37
C SER A 156 4.81 0.86 -3.53
N PHE A 157 4.26 -0.07 -4.32
CA PHE A 157 4.94 -0.61 -5.50
C PHE A 157 5.07 0.40 -6.63
N LEU A 158 4.03 1.21 -6.85
CA LEU A 158 4.04 2.24 -7.87
C LEU A 158 5.10 3.28 -7.56
N HIS A 159 5.27 3.65 -6.30
CA HIS A 159 6.30 4.59 -5.87
C HIS A 159 7.69 4.02 -6.14
N THR A 160 7.95 2.77 -5.76
CA THR A 160 9.21 2.08 -6.08
C THR A 160 9.48 2.03 -7.58
N LEU A 161 8.47 1.66 -8.37
CA LEU A 161 8.59 1.59 -9.82
C LEU A 161 8.91 2.96 -10.43
N LEU A 162 8.15 3.99 -10.06
CA LEU A 162 8.37 5.35 -10.55
C LEU A 162 9.74 5.87 -10.12
N TYR A 163 10.14 5.62 -8.88
CA TYR A 163 11.41 6.08 -8.37
C TYR A 163 12.59 5.49 -9.18
N TRP A 164 12.64 4.17 -9.33
CA TRP A 164 13.76 3.50 -9.99
C TRP A 164 13.70 3.54 -11.52
N ALA A 165 12.50 3.46 -12.11
CA ALA A 165 12.34 3.41 -13.58
C ALA A 165 12.16 4.79 -14.21
N VAL A 166 11.73 5.80 -13.45
CA VAL A 166 11.45 7.15 -13.98
C VAL A 166 12.32 8.21 -13.32
N PHE A 167 12.36 8.30 -12.00
CA PHE A 167 13.02 9.43 -11.32
C PHE A 167 14.55 9.33 -11.39
N VAL A 168 15.12 8.17 -11.06
CA VAL A 168 16.57 7.97 -11.12
C VAL A 168 17.12 8.18 -12.55
N PRO A 169 16.54 7.57 -13.61
CA PRO A 169 17.05 7.76 -14.98
C PRO A 169 16.86 9.19 -15.52
N SER A 170 15.82 9.91 -15.07
CA SER A 170 15.58 11.30 -15.47
C SER A 170 16.33 12.34 -14.64
N GLY A 171 17.16 11.91 -13.67
CA GLY A 171 17.91 12.81 -12.79
C GLY A 171 17.08 13.48 -11.68
N HIS A 172 15.82 13.08 -11.49
CA HIS A 172 14.93 13.59 -10.45
C HIS A 172 14.85 12.69 -9.20
N GLY A 173 15.61 11.59 -9.17
CA GLY A 173 15.60 10.60 -8.09
C GLY A 173 16.36 11.02 -6.83
N GLY A 174 16.93 12.22 -6.76
CA GLY A 174 17.78 12.62 -5.64
C GLY A 174 19.20 12.05 -5.73
N PHE A 175 19.42 10.84 -6.26
CA PHE A 175 20.75 10.38 -6.64
C PHE A 175 21.19 11.03 -7.96
N LYS A 176 22.49 11.33 -8.10
CA LYS A 176 23.05 11.77 -9.38
C LYS A 176 22.79 10.70 -10.44
N PRO A 177 22.19 11.04 -11.58
CA PRO A 177 21.98 10.07 -12.65
C PRO A 177 23.35 9.52 -13.09
N PRO A 178 23.46 8.22 -13.40
CA PRO A 178 24.69 7.66 -13.92
C PRO A 178 25.11 8.46 -15.16
N LYS A 179 26.36 8.96 -15.18
CA LYS A 179 26.90 9.67 -16.33
C LYS A 179 27.03 8.68 -17.48
N PHE A 180 26.08 8.71 -18.41
CA PHE A 180 26.23 7.99 -19.67
C PHE A 180 27.39 8.62 -20.45
N PRO A 181 28.40 7.86 -20.89
CA PRO A 181 29.36 8.37 -21.83
C PRO A 181 28.62 8.72 -23.12
N HIS A 182 28.62 10.01 -23.49
CA HIS A 182 28.23 10.43 -24.83
C HIS A 182 29.26 9.86 -25.81
N HIS A 183 28.98 8.68 -26.36
CA HIS A 183 29.77 8.11 -27.44
C HIS A 183 29.54 8.94 -28.70
N HIS A 184 30.40 9.93 -28.94
CA HIS A 184 30.71 10.34 -30.31
C HIS A 184 31.19 9.08 -31.06
N HIS A 185 30.50 8.74 -32.14
CA HIS A 185 30.80 7.62 -33.00
C HIS A 185 32.30 7.54 -33.35
N SER A 186 32.94 6.44 -32.95
CA SER A 186 34.14 5.92 -33.59
C SER A 186 33.92 4.42 -33.82
N PRO A 187 33.91 3.93 -35.08
CA PRO A 187 33.55 2.56 -35.40
C PRO A 187 34.78 1.68 -35.16
N GLY A 188 34.89 1.13 -33.95
CA GLY A 188 36.03 0.29 -33.60
C GLY A 188 35.85 -0.42 -32.27
N ASN A 189 35.09 -1.51 -32.31
CA ASN A 189 35.34 -2.72 -31.52
C ASN A 189 35.53 -2.53 -29.99
N SER A 190 34.46 -2.63 -29.20
CA SER A 190 34.44 -3.13 -27.80
C SER A 190 33.02 -3.08 -27.22
N THR A 191 32.27 -4.17 -27.33
CA THR A 191 31.06 -4.41 -26.52
C THR A 191 31.47 -4.77 -25.10
N ALA A 192 31.64 -3.77 -24.25
CA ALA A 192 31.66 -3.96 -22.81
C ALA A 192 31.20 -2.68 -22.11
N VAL A 193 29.97 -2.72 -21.62
CA VAL A 193 29.39 -1.72 -20.72
C VAL A 193 30.09 -1.89 -19.37
N PHE A 194 31.08 -1.05 -19.07
CA PHE A 194 31.74 -1.05 -17.77
C PHE A 194 31.04 -0.05 -16.83
N TYR A 195 30.35 -0.60 -15.84
CA TYR A 195 29.99 0.10 -14.60
C TYR A 195 31.28 0.47 -13.87
N ASP A 196 31.46 1.75 -13.52
CA ASP A 196 32.56 2.23 -12.68
C ASP A 196 32.11 2.14 -11.21
N PRO A 197 32.58 1.15 -10.42
CA PRO A 197 32.13 0.94 -9.04
C PRO A 197 32.55 2.07 -8.10
N ASN A 198 33.45 2.96 -8.55
CA ASN A 198 34.09 3.98 -7.73
C ASN A 198 33.49 5.38 -7.94
N LYS A 199 32.38 5.52 -8.68
CA LYS A 199 31.60 6.76 -8.79
C LYS A 199 30.21 6.52 -8.22
N GLY A 200 30.17 6.43 -6.90
CA GLY A 200 29.15 5.68 -6.18
C GLY A 200 27.77 6.34 -6.12
N LEU A 201 26.73 5.50 -6.21
CA LEU A 201 25.35 5.78 -5.78
C LEU A 201 25.25 6.22 -4.29
N PHE A 202 26.38 6.17 -3.56
CA PHE A 202 26.53 6.38 -2.13
C PHE A 202 27.61 7.44 -1.77
N GLU A 203 28.03 8.27 -2.73
CA GLU A 203 28.88 9.45 -2.41
C GLU A 203 28.09 10.63 -1.82
N GLU A 204 26.80 10.44 -1.54
CA GLU A 204 25.91 11.44 -0.96
C GLU A 204 25.73 11.23 0.55
N ASP A 205 25.28 12.29 1.24
CA ASP A 205 24.96 12.29 2.68
C ASP A 205 24.24 10.99 3.11
N ASP A 206 24.80 10.29 4.09
CA ASP A 206 24.28 9.02 4.60
C ASP A 206 22.79 9.11 4.98
N ILE A 207 22.35 10.27 5.49
CA ILE A 207 20.95 10.52 5.88
C ILE A 207 20.05 10.60 4.66
N LYS A 208 20.51 11.23 3.57
CA LYS A 208 19.80 11.32 2.29
C LYS A 208 19.64 9.94 1.68
N ALA A 209 20.75 9.20 1.54
CA ALA A 209 20.73 7.85 0.98
C ALA A 209 19.83 6.91 1.80
N PHE A 210 19.93 6.98 3.13
CA PHE A 210 19.05 6.26 4.05
C PHE A 210 17.58 6.60 3.78
N SER A 211 17.20 7.88 3.80
CA SER A 211 15.81 8.32 3.62
C SER A 211 15.24 7.87 2.28
N ILE A 212 15.99 8.06 1.20
CA ILE A 212 15.59 7.70 -0.15
C ILE A 212 15.39 6.18 -0.29
N ILE A 213 16.36 5.37 0.13
CA ILE A 213 16.29 3.91 -0.01
C ILE A 213 15.15 3.34 0.83
N ASN A 214 14.96 3.86 2.05
CA ASN A 214 13.92 3.40 2.94
C ASN A 214 12.53 3.69 2.36
N VAL A 215 12.29 4.92 1.92
CA VAL A 215 10.98 5.34 1.39
C VAL A 215 10.70 4.70 0.02
N SER A 216 11.72 4.55 -0.83
CA SER A 216 11.54 4.11 -2.22
C SER A 216 11.66 2.61 -2.42
N THR A 217 12.42 1.88 -1.59
CA THR A 217 12.69 0.45 -1.79
C THR A 217 12.20 -0.40 -0.62
N ILE A 218 12.56 -0.03 0.61
CA ILE A 218 12.23 -0.89 1.77
C ILE A 218 10.72 -0.95 2.00
N THR A 219 9.98 0.13 1.75
CA THR A 219 8.50 0.14 1.80
C THR A 219 7.86 -0.92 0.90
N ALA A 220 8.34 -1.09 -0.34
CA ALA A 220 7.86 -2.15 -1.24
C ALA A 220 8.26 -3.55 -0.75
N ILE A 221 9.46 -3.72 -0.19
CA ILE A 221 9.85 -5.01 0.42
C ILE A 221 8.92 -5.35 1.57
N ILE A 222 8.63 -4.40 2.45
CA ILE A 222 7.66 -4.56 3.55
C ILE A 222 6.27 -4.92 3.01
N ALA A 223 5.81 -4.26 1.93
CA ALA A 223 4.55 -4.56 1.29
C ALA A 223 4.51 -6.00 0.70
N ILE A 224 5.61 -6.50 0.14
CA ILE A 224 5.73 -7.91 -0.32
C ILE A 224 5.67 -8.86 0.87
N LEU A 225 6.44 -8.59 1.92
CA LEU A 225 6.44 -9.41 3.14
C LEU A 225 5.05 -9.46 3.77
N GLU A 226 4.33 -8.34 3.77
CA GLU A 226 2.96 -8.24 4.25
C GLU A 226 2.02 -9.13 3.43
N ILE A 227 2.04 -8.99 2.09
CA ILE A 227 1.25 -9.81 1.17
C ILE A 227 1.56 -11.28 1.34
N ILE A 228 2.82 -11.69 1.33
CA ILE A 228 3.22 -13.10 1.33
C ILE A 228 3.04 -13.71 2.72
N GLY A 229 3.43 -13.01 3.78
CA GLY A 229 3.73 -13.60 5.08
C GLY A 229 2.83 -13.19 6.24
N LEU A 230 2.44 -11.91 6.31
CA LEU A 230 1.93 -11.34 7.56
C LEU A 230 0.40 -11.27 7.63
N ASN A 231 -0.29 -11.31 6.48
CA ASN A 231 -1.74 -11.38 6.44
C ASN A 231 -2.28 -12.53 5.59
N SER A 232 -3.51 -12.94 5.88
CA SER A 232 -4.28 -13.96 5.18
C SER A 232 -5.46 -13.36 4.40
N ILE A 233 -5.36 -12.07 4.04
CA ILE A 233 -6.39 -11.34 3.27
C ILE A 233 -6.52 -12.01 1.90
N ARG A 234 -7.74 -12.39 1.53
CA ARG A 234 -8.00 -13.09 0.27
C ARG A 234 -7.96 -12.14 -0.92
N ARG A 235 -7.93 -12.72 -2.13
CA ARG A 235 -8.08 -11.98 -3.38
C ARG A 235 -9.26 -11.00 -3.33
N GLN A 236 -9.03 -9.83 -3.89
CA GLN A 236 -9.96 -8.73 -3.95
C GLN A 236 -11.25 -9.14 -4.66
N SER A 237 -12.38 -9.05 -3.95
CA SER A 237 -13.71 -9.36 -4.49
C SER A 237 -14.73 -8.31 -4.02
N PRO A 238 -15.56 -7.75 -4.92
CA PRO A 238 -15.50 -7.90 -6.38
C PRO A 238 -14.27 -7.17 -6.96
N VAL A 239 -13.68 -7.73 -8.02
CA VAL A 239 -12.47 -7.17 -8.67
C VAL A 239 -12.74 -5.76 -9.22
N ILE A 240 -13.91 -5.56 -9.85
CA ILE A 240 -14.31 -4.27 -10.44
C ILE A 240 -14.28 -3.15 -9.40
N GLY A 241 -14.73 -3.41 -8.18
CA GLY A 241 -14.72 -2.42 -7.10
C GLY A 241 -13.30 -1.99 -6.71
N HIS A 242 -12.33 -2.89 -6.80
CA HIS A 242 -10.93 -2.60 -6.48
C HIS A 242 -10.23 -1.89 -7.63
N VAL A 243 -10.52 -2.25 -8.88
CA VAL A 243 -10.06 -1.50 -10.06
C VAL A 243 -10.57 -0.06 -10.01
N ALA A 244 -11.88 0.13 -9.76
CA ALA A 244 -12.47 1.45 -9.62
C ALA A 244 -11.89 2.22 -8.43
N GLY A 245 -11.66 1.56 -7.29
CA GLY A 245 -11.01 2.15 -6.13
C GLY A 245 -9.57 2.61 -6.40
N THR A 246 -8.77 1.80 -7.08
CA THR A 246 -7.40 2.15 -7.48
C THR A 246 -7.38 3.29 -8.49
N LEU A 247 -8.28 3.30 -9.48
CA LEU A 247 -8.45 4.41 -10.42
C LEU A 247 -8.80 5.71 -9.68
N ALA A 248 -9.82 5.65 -8.82
CA ALA A 248 -10.28 6.80 -8.06
C ALA A 248 -9.18 7.35 -7.14
N ALA A 249 -8.44 6.47 -6.45
CA ALA A 249 -7.33 6.88 -5.60
C ALA A 249 -6.17 7.50 -6.40
N SER A 250 -5.84 6.94 -7.57
CA SER A 250 -4.78 7.47 -8.44
C SER A 250 -5.17 8.86 -8.99
N GLY A 251 -6.41 9.01 -9.47
CA GLY A 251 -6.94 10.31 -9.91
C GLY A 251 -7.03 11.32 -8.77
N LEU A 252 -7.44 10.89 -7.57
CA LEU A 252 -7.48 11.74 -6.38
C LEU A 252 -6.07 12.23 -6.00
N TYR A 253 -5.05 11.37 -6.11
CA TYR A 253 -3.67 11.79 -5.90
C TYR A 253 -3.22 12.83 -6.94
N LEU A 254 -3.55 12.65 -8.22
CA LEU A 254 -3.24 13.65 -9.25
C LEU A 254 -3.91 15.00 -8.97
N ALA A 255 -5.18 14.98 -8.53
CA ALA A 255 -5.88 16.18 -8.08
C ALA A 255 -5.20 16.81 -6.86
N TRP A 256 -4.76 15.99 -5.90
CA TRP A 256 -4.01 16.44 -4.71
C TRP A 256 -2.67 17.08 -5.09
N ALA A 257 -1.95 16.52 -6.05
CA ALA A 257 -0.72 17.11 -6.58
C ALA A 257 -0.99 18.46 -7.26
N GLY A 258 -2.14 18.62 -7.93
CA GLY A 258 -2.59 19.91 -8.48
C GLY A 258 -2.88 20.96 -7.40
N VAL A 259 -3.51 20.55 -6.28
CA VAL A 259 -3.66 21.44 -5.11
C VAL A 259 -2.30 21.84 -4.55
N GLY A 260 -1.36 20.90 -4.48
CA GLY A 260 0.03 21.17 -4.11
C GLY A 260 0.68 22.25 -4.97
N LYS A 261 0.54 22.13 -6.29
CA LYS A 261 1.04 23.14 -7.24
C LYS A 261 0.47 24.53 -6.96
N LEU A 262 -0.83 24.63 -6.70
CA LEU A 262 -1.47 25.91 -6.39
C LEU A 262 -0.98 26.49 -5.06
N ALA A 263 -0.68 25.64 -4.08
CA ALA A 263 -0.27 26.06 -2.75
C ALA A 263 1.23 26.41 -2.65
N THR A 264 2.09 25.72 -3.39
CA THR A 264 3.55 25.82 -3.25
C THR A 264 4.28 26.27 -4.51
N GLY A 265 3.57 26.43 -5.62
CA GLY A 265 4.13 26.74 -6.93
C GLY A 265 4.71 25.53 -7.67
N HIS A 266 4.77 24.35 -7.02
CA HIS A 266 5.51 23.19 -7.53
C HIS A 266 4.68 21.92 -7.54
N TRP A 267 4.89 21.08 -8.56
CA TRP A 267 4.22 19.80 -8.67
C TRP A 267 4.84 18.74 -7.75
N GLY A 268 4.00 17.91 -7.12
CA GLY A 268 4.45 16.76 -6.32
C GLY A 268 5.04 15.60 -7.15
N LEU A 269 4.93 15.66 -8.47
CA LEU A 269 5.53 14.77 -9.45
C LEU A 269 6.10 15.61 -10.60
N PHE A 270 7.39 15.43 -10.91
CA PHE A 270 8.06 16.26 -11.91
C PHE A 270 7.41 16.18 -13.30
N PHE A 271 6.93 15.00 -13.71
CA PHE A 271 6.34 14.80 -15.04
C PHE A 271 4.95 15.43 -15.20
N LEU A 272 4.37 16.01 -14.14
CA LEU A 272 3.15 16.81 -14.25
C LEU A 272 3.45 18.25 -14.66
N ASP A 273 4.72 18.65 -14.64
CA ASP A 273 5.15 19.96 -15.10
C ASP A 273 5.40 19.96 -16.62
N PRO A 274 4.63 20.70 -17.42
CA PRO A 274 4.86 20.81 -18.86
C PRO A 274 6.26 21.33 -19.19
N GLU A 275 6.82 22.21 -18.35
CA GLU A 275 8.15 22.81 -18.59
C GLU A 275 9.25 21.75 -18.46
N LEU A 276 9.17 20.89 -17.44
CA LEU A 276 10.08 19.76 -17.25
C LEU A 276 9.86 18.63 -18.27
N MET A 277 8.70 18.61 -18.93
CA MET A 277 8.34 17.66 -19.99
C MET A 277 8.60 18.21 -21.40
N GLY A 278 9.57 19.12 -21.54
CA GLY A 278 9.98 19.67 -22.84
C GLY A 278 9.01 20.72 -23.39
N ASN A 279 8.36 21.49 -22.51
CA ASN A 279 7.32 22.47 -22.81
C ASN A 279 6.09 21.85 -23.52
N SER A 280 5.81 20.58 -23.26
CA SER A 280 4.70 19.85 -23.87
C SER A 280 3.61 19.51 -22.84
N PRO A 281 2.47 20.22 -22.84
CA PRO A 281 1.35 19.87 -21.96
C PRO A 281 0.77 18.49 -22.30
N GLU A 282 0.84 18.08 -23.58
CA GLU A 282 0.39 16.76 -24.02
C GLU A 282 1.25 15.64 -23.40
N ALA A 283 2.56 15.84 -23.30
CA ALA A 283 3.47 14.88 -22.66
C ALA A 283 3.19 14.75 -21.15
N ALA A 284 2.90 15.86 -20.46
CA ALA A 284 2.52 15.83 -19.05
C ALA A 284 1.18 15.09 -18.83
N VAL A 285 0.19 15.31 -19.70
CA VAL A 285 -1.09 14.58 -19.67
C VAL A 285 -0.89 13.10 -19.95
N ALA A 286 -0.06 12.74 -20.94
CA ALA A 286 0.27 11.35 -21.25
C ALA A 286 0.99 10.66 -20.09
N ALA A 287 1.90 11.34 -19.40
CA ALA A 287 2.58 10.82 -18.21
C ALA A 287 1.60 10.63 -17.04
N ALA A 288 0.66 11.55 -16.84
CA ALA A 288 -0.41 11.40 -15.85
C ALA A 288 -1.32 10.20 -16.16
N ALA A 289 -1.67 9.98 -17.43
CA ALA A 289 -2.39 8.77 -17.85
C ALA A 289 -1.55 7.50 -17.62
N GLY A 290 -0.25 7.55 -17.94
CA GLY A 290 0.71 6.48 -17.69
C GLY A 290 0.79 6.10 -16.20
N PHE A 291 0.78 7.08 -15.30
CA PHE A 291 0.71 6.86 -13.85
C PHE A 291 -0.51 6.03 -13.43
N VAL A 292 -1.70 6.40 -13.91
CA VAL A 292 -2.95 5.69 -13.61
C VAL A 292 -2.95 4.26 -14.18
N ILE A 293 -2.47 4.11 -15.42
CA ILE A 293 -2.35 2.81 -16.08
C ILE A 293 -1.35 1.91 -15.33
N ALA A 294 -0.21 2.44 -14.92
CA ALA A 294 0.79 1.70 -14.14
C ALA A 294 0.22 1.21 -12.80
N ALA A 295 -0.61 2.02 -12.12
CA ALA A 295 -1.30 1.60 -10.90
C ALA A 295 -2.18 0.35 -11.13
N LEU A 296 -2.85 0.26 -12.28
CA LEU A 296 -3.66 -0.90 -12.64
C LEU A 296 -2.83 -2.14 -12.94
N PHE A 297 -1.71 -2.00 -13.66
CA PHE A 297 -0.80 -3.12 -13.89
C PHE A 297 -0.26 -3.68 -12.58
N ILE A 298 0.11 -2.81 -11.64
CA ILE A 298 0.56 -3.20 -10.31
C ILE A 298 -0.55 -3.88 -9.51
N PHE A 299 -1.80 -3.41 -9.62
CA PHE A 299 -2.95 -4.09 -9.03
C PHE A 299 -3.08 -5.53 -9.55
N VAL A 300 -2.97 -5.75 -10.86
CA VAL A 300 -3.03 -7.09 -11.47
C VAL A 300 -1.88 -7.97 -10.96
N TRP A 301 -0.66 -7.42 -10.90
CA TRP A 301 0.49 -8.13 -10.35
C TRP A 301 0.29 -8.53 -8.87
N MET A 302 -0.16 -7.59 -8.04
CA MET A 302 -0.47 -7.84 -6.63
C MET A 302 -1.57 -8.90 -6.48
N TYR A 303 -2.62 -8.84 -7.30
CA TYR A 303 -3.70 -9.84 -7.32
C TYR A 303 -3.15 -11.24 -7.62
N GLY A 304 -2.22 -11.35 -8.57
CA GLY A 304 -1.50 -12.58 -8.90
C GLY A 304 -0.65 -13.12 -7.74
N LEU A 305 0.09 -12.24 -7.04
CA LEU A 305 0.84 -12.64 -5.85
C LEU A 305 -0.04 -13.21 -4.74
N ILE A 306 -1.19 -12.58 -4.48
CA ILE A 306 -2.15 -13.07 -3.48
C ILE A 306 -2.71 -14.43 -3.93
N ALA A 307 -3.01 -14.61 -5.22
CA ALA A 307 -3.45 -15.89 -5.77
C ALA A 307 -2.42 -17.00 -5.55
N MET A 308 -1.15 -16.72 -5.87
CA MET A 308 -0.04 -17.65 -5.70
C MET A 308 0.12 -18.07 -4.24
N ARG A 309 0.16 -17.10 -3.32
CA ARG A 309 0.23 -17.38 -1.88
C ARG A 309 -0.94 -18.25 -1.42
N GLN A 310 -2.17 -17.92 -1.83
CA GLN A 310 -3.36 -18.72 -1.49
C GLN A 310 -3.20 -20.17 -1.95
N SER A 311 -2.77 -20.39 -3.19
CA SER A 311 -2.54 -21.73 -3.73
C SER A 311 -1.50 -22.51 -2.93
N ILE A 312 -0.38 -21.88 -2.54
CA ILE A 312 0.66 -22.52 -1.73
C ILE A 312 0.13 -22.87 -0.33
N THR A 313 -0.56 -21.93 0.32
CA THR A 313 -1.06 -22.12 1.69
C THR A 313 -2.25 -23.08 1.78
N ALA A 314 -2.91 -23.39 0.66
CA ALA A 314 -3.97 -24.39 0.60
C ALA A 314 -3.43 -25.82 0.34
N ALA A 315 -2.19 -25.95 -0.14
CA ALA A 315 -1.55 -27.24 -0.40
C ALA A 315 -0.80 -27.80 0.83
N ASN A 316 -0.59 -26.98 1.85
CA ASN A 316 0.07 -27.31 3.12
C ASN A 316 -0.96 -27.44 4.24
#